data_AF-A0A822BWT8-F1
#
_entry.id   AF-A0A822BWT8-F1
#
_cell.length_a   1.000
_cell.length_b   1.000
_cell.length_c   1.000
_cell.angle_alpha   90.00
_cell.angle_beta   90.00
_cell.angle_gamma   90.00
#
_symmetry.space_group_name_H-M   'P 1'
#
loop_
_entity.id
_entity.type
_entity.pdbx_description
1 polymer ?
#
loop_
_entity_poly.entity_id
_entity_poly.type
_entity_poly.pdbx_seq_one_letter_code
_entity_poly.pdbx_strand_id
1 'polypeptide(L)'
;MNRLDIVQFLIENNYADVNKTKSTTRAESTALVWAVRRNNISIVKYLIEKGAHVDYYCKKNYKSKFSTPLTLAVHDGNLELVQILFNAGADTNVK
;
A
#
# COMPACT_ATOMS: atom_id res chain seq x y z
N MET A 1 -19.41 7.75 8.70
CA MET A 1 -17.96 7.72 8.97
C MET A 1 -17.31 6.91 7.88
N ASN A 2 -16.56 7.57 7.00
CA ASN A 2 -15.89 6.93 5.87
C ASN A 2 -14.65 6.16 6.36
N ARG A 3 -14.20 5.17 5.59
CA ARG A 3 -12.97 4.41 5.88
C ARG A 3 -11.74 5.33 5.92
N LEU A 4 -11.75 6.43 5.17
CA LEU A 4 -10.70 7.45 5.22
C LEU A 4 -10.66 8.17 6.58
N ASP A 5 -11.80 8.59 7.12
CA ASP A 5 -11.88 9.30 8.41
C ASP A 5 -11.27 8.47 9.55
N ILE A 6 -11.50 7.15 9.55
CA ILE A 6 -10.92 6.23 10.54
C ILE A 6 -9.40 6.16 10.38
N VAL A 7 -8.89 6.07 9.14
CA VAL A 7 -7.45 6.03 8.86
C VAL A 7 -6.78 7.34 9.25
N GLN A 8 -7.42 8.48 8.94
CA GLN A 8 -6.98 9.80 9.35
C GLN A 8 -6.90 9.90 10.86
N PHE A 9 -7.98 9.58 11.57
CA PHE A 9 -8.02 9.60 13.02
C PHE A 9 -6.91 8.76 13.67
N LEU A 10 -6.66 7.54 13.17
CA LEU A 10 -5.62 6.67 13.73
C LEU A 10 -4.21 7.20 13.53
N ILE A 11 -3.92 7.77 12.35
CA ILE A 11 -2.58 8.28 12.03
C ILE A 11 -2.35 9.63 12.71
N GLU A 12 -3.32 10.54 12.68
CA GLU A 12 -3.19 11.90 13.24
C GLU A 12 -3.09 11.90 14.77
N ASN A 13 -3.68 10.92 15.45
CA ASN A 13 -3.56 10.76 16.90
C ASN A 13 -2.39 9.85 17.31
N ASN A 14 -1.48 9.50 16.39
CA ASN A 14 -0.33 8.62 16.63
C ASN A 14 -0.69 7.24 17.21
N TYR A 15 -1.90 6.73 16.95
CA TYR A 15 -2.33 5.39 17.36
C TYR A 15 -1.85 4.30 16.40
N ALA A 16 -1.43 4.68 15.19
CA ALA A 16 -0.91 3.76 14.19
C ALA A 16 0.28 4.37 13.44
N ASP A 17 1.33 3.57 13.27
CA ASP A 17 2.45 3.89 12.38
C ASP A 17 2.08 3.51 10.94
N VAL A 18 2.20 4.49 10.03
CA VAL A 18 1.86 4.37 8.60
C VAL A 18 2.62 3.24 7.89
N ASN A 19 3.84 2.95 8.35
CA ASN A 19 4.73 1.95 7.77
C ASN A 19 4.75 0.64 8.56
N LYS A 20 3.92 0.52 9.60
CA LYS A 20 3.87 -0.70 10.39
C LYS A 20 3.48 -1.88 9.51
N THR A 21 4.36 -2.88 9.49
CA THR A 21 4.11 -4.13 8.78
C THR A 21 3.40 -5.09 9.71
N LYS A 22 2.43 -5.82 9.17
CA LYS A 22 1.94 -7.02 9.83
C LYS A 22 2.72 -8.20 9.26
N SER A 23 3.77 -8.64 9.97
CA SER A 23 4.45 -9.89 9.64
C SER A 23 3.70 -11.05 10.30
N THR A 24 3.23 -11.98 9.47
CA THR A 24 2.67 -13.26 9.89
C THR A 24 3.46 -14.36 9.22
N THR A 25 3.38 -15.59 9.74
CA THR A 25 3.99 -16.79 9.13
C THR A 25 3.58 -17.01 7.66
N ARG A 26 2.54 -16.32 7.18
CA ARG A 26 1.99 -16.45 5.82
C ARG A 26 2.01 -15.15 5.01
N ALA A 27 2.21 -13.98 5.59
CA ALA A 27 2.13 -12.75 4.81
C ALA A 27 2.78 -11.59 5.55
N GLU A 28 3.40 -10.70 4.77
CA GLU A 28 3.83 -9.39 5.21
C GLU A 28 3.14 -8.35 4.34
N SER A 29 2.47 -7.38 4.96
CA SER A 29 1.76 -6.32 4.25
C SER A 29 1.69 -5.06 5.08
N THR A 30 1.80 -3.92 4.42
CA THR A 30 1.57 -2.57 4.99
C THR A 30 0.14 -2.12 4.72
N ALA A 31 -0.29 -1.03 5.38
CA ALA A 31 -1.58 -0.39 5.11
C ALA A 31 -1.72 0.05 3.63
N LEU A 32 -0.63 0.54 3.02
CA LEU A 32 -0.60 0.95 1.62
C LEU A 32 -0.92 -0.21 0.67
N VAL A 33 -0.28 -1.37 0.86
CA VAL A 33 -0.54 -2.56 0.04
C VAL A 33 -2.01 -2.98 0.13
N TRP A 34 -2.62 -2.93 1.32
CA TRP A 34 -4.05 -3.23 1.46
C TRP A 34 -4.94 -2.23 0.76
N ALA A 35 -4.62 -0.93 0.82
CA ALA A 35 -5.37 0.11 0.14
C ALA A 35 -5.32 -0.07 -1.38
N VAL A 36 -4.15 -0.40 -1.94
CA VAL A 36 -3.98 -0.72 -3.37
C VAL A 36 -4.77 -1.97 -3.76
N ARG A 37 -4.67 -3.06 -3.00
CA ARG A 37 -5.44 -4.30 -3.29
C ARG A 37 -6.96 -4.11 -3.22
N ARG A 38 -7.42 -3.13 -2.46
CA ARG A 38 -8.83 -2.76 -2.35
C ARG A 38 -9.22 -1.65 -3.32
N ASN A 39 -8.28 -1.22 -4.15
CA ASN A 39 -8.45 -0.16 -5.12
C ASN A 39 -9.01 1.14 -4.48
N ASN A 40 -8.57 1.45 -3.25
CA ASN A 40 -9.06 2.60 -2.50
C ASN A 40 -8.12 3.79 -2.68
N ILE A 41 -8.34 4.51 -3.77
CA ILE A 41 -7.49 5.62 -4.23
C ILE A 41 -7.32 6.72 -3.18
N SER A 42 -8.39 7.12 -2.50
CA SER A 42 -8.33 8.17 -1.48
C SER A 42 -7.41 7.78 -0.32
N ILE A 43 -7.48 6.53 0.14
CA ILE A 43 -6.60 6.04 1.20
C ILE A 43 -5.17 5.87 0.70
N VAL A 44 -4.96 5.44 -0.55
CA VAL A 44 -3.61 5.35 -1.15
C VAL A 44 -2.93 6.72 -1.17
N LYS A 45 -3.60 7.74 -1.70
CA LYS A 45 -3.07 9.12 -1.75
C LYS A 45 -2.72 9.62 -0.34
N TYR A 46 -3.63 9.44 0.62
CA TYR A 46 -3.43 9.87 2.00
C TYR A 46 -2.24 9.15 2.68
N LEU A 47 -2.13 7.84 2.52
CA LEU A 47 -1.01 7.08 3.12
C LEU A 47 0.34 7.51 2.53
N ILE A 48 0.42 7.75 1.21
CA ILE A 48 1.63 8.26 0.55
C ILE A 48 1.98 9.65 1.09
N GLU A 49 1.00 10.54 1.22
CA GLU A 49 1.20 11.88 1.80
C GLU A 49 1.76 11.82 3.22
N LYS A 50 1.36 10.81 4.01
CA LYS A 50 1.88 10.56 5.36
C LYS A 50 3.22 9.80 5.38
N GLY A 51 3.87 9.60 4.24
CA GLY A 51 5.19 8.98 4.14
C GLY A 51 5.19 7.46 4.12
N ALA A 52 4.11 6.84 3.61
CA ALA A 52 4.09 5.40 3.41
C ALA A 52 5.17 4.95 2.40
N HIS A 53 5.89 3.88 2.72
CA HIS A 53 6.87 3.27 1.82
C HIS A 53 6.18 2.61 0.62
N VAL A 54 6.42 3.19 -0.56
CA VAL A 54 5.77 2.81 -1.83
C VAL A 54 6.27 1.49 -2.42
N ASP A 55 7.49 1.07 -2.06
CA ASP A 55 8.13 -0.14 -2.60
C ASP A 55 8.14 -1.31 -1.61
N TYR A 56 7.22 -1.33 -0.65
CA TYR A 56 7.18 -2.45 0.28
C TYR A 56 6.84 -3.76 -0.45
N TYR A 57 7.74 -4.73 -0.33
CA TYR A 57 7.56 -6.06 -0.88
C TYR A 57 6.60 -6.86 -0.01
N CYS A 58 5.38 -7.09 -0.49
CA CYS A 58 4.43 -7.95 0.19
C CYS A 58 4.56 -9.40 -0.27
N LYS A 59 4.38 -10.33 0.68
CA LYS A 59 4.20 -11.76 0.38
C LYS A 59 2.75 -12.14 0.65
N LYS A 60 2.11 -12.82 -0.29
CA LYS A 60 0.76 -13.38 -0.09
C LYS A 60 0.79 -14.71 0.67
N ASN A 61 1.82 -15.52 0.44
CA ASN A 61 2.15 -16.77 1.15
C ASN A 61 3.60 -17.17 0.88
N TYR A 62 4.10 -18.18 1.58
CA TYR A 62 5.46 -18.71 1.43
C TYR A 62 5.78 -19.27 0.03
N LYS A 63 4.76 -19.45 -0.83
CA LYS A 63 4.87 -19.94 -2.22
C LYS A 63 4.63 -18.85 -3.28
N SER A 64 4.28 -17.62 -2.88
CA SER A 64 3.94 -16.55 -3.81
C SER A 64 5.16 -15.70 -4.10
N LYS A 65 5.29 -15.26 -5.36
CA LYS A 65 6.22 -14.19 -5.72
C LYS A 65 5.93 -12.95 -4.89
N PHE A 66 6.98 -12.19 -4.58
CA PHE A 66 6.83 -10.89 -3.96
C PHE A 66 6.02 -9.98 -4.88
N SER A 67 5.18 -9.12 -4.31
CA SER A 67 4.47 -8.09 -5.06
C SER A 67 4.68 -6.74 -4.39
N THR A 68 4.96 -5.71 -5.17
CA THR A 68 4.94 -4.32 -4.72
C THR A 68 3.56 -3.70 -4.96
N PRO A 69 3.21 -2.61 -4.27
CA PRO A 69 2.05 -1.79 -4.62
C PRO A 69 1.91 -1.54 -6.13
N LEU A 70 3.01 -1.21 -6.81
CA LEU A 70 2.98 -0.94 -8.25
C LEU A 70 2.61 -2.18 -9.07
N THR A 71 3.25 -3.34 -8.83
CA THR A 71 2.92 -4.58 -9.56
C THR A 71 1.46 -5.02 -9.36
N LEU A 72 0.89 -4.76 -8.16
CA LEU A 72 -0.51 -5.02 -7.90
C LEU A 72 -1.43 -4.12 -8.71
N ALA A 73 -1.13 -2.82 -8.80
CA ALA A 73 -1.91 -1.88 -9.60
C ALA A 73 -1.85 -2.22 -11.11
N VAL A 74 -0.68 -2.63 -11.60
CA VAL A 74 -0.50 -3.10 -12.99
C VAL A 74 -1.31 -4.37 -13.25
N HIS A 75 -1.25 -5.35 -12.36
CA HIS A 75 -2.03 -6.59 -12.49
C HIS A 75 -3.54 -6.34 -12.50
N ASP A 76 -4.02 -5.38 -11.70
CA ASP A 76 -5.44 -4.98 -11.67
C ASP A 76 -5.85 -4.13 -12.89
N GLY A 77 -4.90 -3.68 -13.72
CA GLY A 77 -5.15 -2.80 -14.85
C GLY A 77 -5.58 -1.38 -14.45
N ASN A 78 -5.36 -0.98 -13.20
CA ASN A 78 -5.75 0.35 -12.73
C ASN A 78 -4.68 1.39 -13.04
N LEU A 79 -4.86 2.10 -14.15
CA LEU A 79 -3.98 3.17 -14.60
C LEU A 79 -3.84 4.32 -13.58
N GLU A 80 -4.92 4.71 -12.88
CA GLU A 80 -4.83 5.80 -11.89
C GLU A 80 -3.92 5.41 -10.73
N LEU A 81 -4.05 4.19 -10.21
CA LEU A 81 -3.15 3.70 -9.14
C LEU A 81 -1.70 3.57 -9.62
N VAL A 82 -1.50 3.13 -10.86
CA VAL A 82 -0.15 3.07 -11.47
C VAL A 82 0.47 4.46 -11.49
N GLN A 83 -0.27 5.48 -11.95
CA GLN A 83 0.23 6.86 -12.00
C GLN A 83 0.53 7.42 -10.60
N ILE A 84 -0.36 7.18 -9.62
CA ILE A 84 -0.15 7.64 -8.25
C ILE A 84 1.13 7.03 -7.65
N LEU A 85 1.30 5.72 -7.78
CA LEU A 85 2.45 5.02 -7.21
C LEU A 85 3.75 5.37 -7.95
N PHE A 86 3.70 5.50 -9.28
CA PHE A 86 4.82 5.96 -10.09
C PHE A 86 5.28 7.37 -9.70
N ASN A 87 4.35 8.31 -9.58
CA ASN A 87 4.65 9.69 -9.16
C ASN A 87 5.14 9.76 -7.72
N ALA A 88 4.79 8.79 -6.88
CA ALA A 88 5.28 8.66 -5.53
C ALA A 88 6.67 8.01 -5.44
N GLY A 89 7.31 7.72 -6.58
CA GLY A 89 8.68 7.21 -6.66
C GLY A 89 8.80 5.69 -6.56
N ALA A 90 7.71 4.93 -6.81
CA ALA A 90 7.79 3.47 -6.83
C ALA A 90 8.75 2.97 -7.92
N ASP A 91 9.62 2.03 -7.57
CA ASP A 91 10.54 1.41 -8.52
C ASP A 91 9.75 0.65 -9.59
N THR A 92 10.03 0.94 -10.86
CA THR A 92 9.40 0.28 -12.01
C THR A 92 10.12 -0.98 -12.45
N ASN A 93 11.36 -1.19 -11.99
CA ASN A 93 12.23 -2.28 -12.41
C ASN A 93 12.18 -3.48 -11.45
N VAL A 94 11.15 -3.56 -10.61
CA VAL A 94 11.02 -4.65 -9.64
C VAL A 94 10.95 -5.99 -10.38
N LYS A 95 11.91 -6.88 -10.09
CA LYS A 95 12.07 -8.19 -10.74
C LYS A 95 11.43 -9.33 -9.96
#